data_AF-A0A2E1H2Q8-F1
#
_entry.id   AF-A0A2E1H2Q8-F1
#
_cell.length_a   1.000
_cell.length_b   1.000
_cell.length_c   1.000
_cell.angle_alpha   90.00
_cell.angle_beta   90.00
_cell.angle_gamma   90.00
#
_symmetry.space_group_name_H-M   'P 1'
#
loop_
_entity.id
_entity.type
_entity.pdbx_description
1 polymer ?
#
loop_
_entity_poly.entity_id
_entity_poly.type
_entity_poly.pdbx_seq_one_letter_code
_entity_poly.pdbx_strand_id
1 'polypeptide(L)'
;MPLSLLLYCFTLVAVQSDDAVARRFSQLSETEQLEIVADITSKLVASENIVVHRAGELLQLEYKNQEWQPRHALYVFDDSEYAPKLKLKYREYTSRQSKWKKIGRVSLPDGVPKESPALRYDYVSKGMFTPKTSHWGIVLSSLSKGSYDGLTLFSAPCEGVLDYDIDMGKSADYFAHTYRDRDGNIYSGVRLYDVWNSQSNFGISDVEGVAFLRNILDEYRIESPIDDRYHTKLYKRIGEYFKRWREYQQLHHTLAALQINPNATVDLLYEGLRQNFNMAWRMLQFDPRRMADYLKEHPTRTDFIAAISEDLQAVIQPQLQLPLPVNYAMNKLASETAMAEIKLLTNTVLRDHGLLGLRR
;
A
#
# COMPACT_ATOMS: atom_id res chain seq x y z
N MET A 1 -51.86 26.64 -16.24
CA MET A 1 -50.68 27.35 -16.79
C MET A 1 -50.21 28.38 -15.76
N PRO A 2 -48.91 28.66 -15.56
CA PRO A 2 -47.75 27.81 -15.85
C PRO A 2 -46.65 27.84 -14.76
N LEU A 3 -45.63 26.97 -14.96
CA LEU A 3 -44.20 27.08 -14.65
C LEU A 3 -43.75 27.59 -13.26
N SER A 4 -43.03 26.73 -12.53
CA SER A 4 -41.62 26.94 -12.16
C SER A 4 -41.00 25.66 -11.57
N LEU A 5 -40.68 24.70 -12.45
CA LEU A 5 -39.47 23.90 -12.28
C LEU A 5 -38.28 24.86 -12.33
N LEU A 6 -37.33 24.79 -11.40
CA LEU A 6 -35.90 24.98 -11.68
C LEU A 6 -35.04 24.75 -10.41
N LEU A 7 -34.02 23.91 -10.60
CA LEU A 7 -32.73 23.88 -9.89
C LEU A 7 -32.68 23.29 -8.47
N TYR A 8 -32.92 21.97 -8.39
CA TYR A 8 -32.09 21.09 -7.57
C TYR A 8 -31.28 20.20 -8.52
N CYS A 9 -30.13 20.67 -8.98
CA CYS A 9 -29.26 19.90 -9.88
C CYS A 9 -27.81 20.37 -9.74
N PHE A 10 -26.95 19.39 -9.41
CA PHE A 10 -25.48 19.36 -9.55
C PHE A 10 -24.62 20.10 -8.51
N THR A 11 -24.03 19.30 -7.61
CA THR A 11 -22.56 19.12 -7.55
C THR A 11 -22.21 17.69 -7.12
N LEU A 12 -22.71 16.70 -7.85
CA LEU A 12 -21.98 15.43 -8.00
C LEU A 12 -20.93 15.68 -9.08
N VAL A 13 -19.74 16.13 -8.67
CA VAL A 13 -18.57 16.01 -9.55
C VAL A 13 -18.19 14.54 -9.53
N ALA A 14 -18.93 13.73 -10.28
CA ALA A 14 -18.40 12.48 -10.76
C ALA A 14 -17.16 12.88 -11.59
N VAL A 15 -15.99 12.38 -11.21
CA VAL A 15 -14.81 12.42 -12.07
C VAL A 15 -15.21 11.74 -13.38
N GLN A 16 -15.63 12.53 -14.37
CA GLN A 16 -15.81 12.03 -15.72
C GLN A 16 -14.40 11.72 -16.21
N SER A 17 -13.98 10.48 -16.00
CA SER A 17 -12.82 9.95 -16.70
C SER A 17 -13.12 10.07 -18.20
N ASP A 18 -12.20 10.62 -18.99
CA ASP A 18 -12.32 10.66 -20.46
C ASP A 18 -12.36 9.26 -21.10
N ASP A 19 -12.15 8.22 -20.30
CA ASP A 19 -12.19 6.84 -20.71
C ASP A 19 -13.60 6.29 -20.92
N ALA A 20 -13.86 5.77 -22.12
CA ALA A 20 -15.15 5.22 -22.50
C ALA A 20 -15.53 3.97 -21.68
N VAL A 21 -14.58 3.10 -21.31
CA VAL A 21 -14.87 1.89 -20.51
C VAL A 21 -15.30 2.31 -19.12
N ALA A 22 -14.54 3.19 -18.46
CA ALA A 22 -14.87 3.63 -17.12
C ALA A 22 -16.23 4.35 -17.05
N ARG A 23 -16.55 5.20 -18.04
CA ARG A 23 -17.85 5.87 -18.12
C ARG A 23 -19.01 4.91 -18.37
N ARG A 24 -18.84 3.92 -19.25
CA ARG A 24 -19.90 2.93 -19.52
C ARG A 24 -20.11 2.02 -18.31
N PHE A 25 -19.03 1.59 -17.67
CA PHE A 25 -19.08 0.76 -16.47
C PHE A 25 -19.83 1.47 -15.34
N SER A 26 -19.57 2.76 -15.11
CA SER A 26 -20.24 3.52 -14.04
C SER A 26 -21.74 3.77 -14.28
N GLN A 27 -22.25 3.51 -15.48
CA GLN A 27 -23.67 3.60 -15.82
C GLN A 27 -24.43 2.29 -15.57
N LEU A 28 -23.72 1.18 -15.37
CA LEU A 28 -24.32 -0.11 -15.05
C LEU A 28 -24.83 -0.12 -13.60
N SER A 29 -25.82 -0.97 -13.33
CA SER A 29 -26.25 -1.29 -11.96
C SER A 29 -25.10 -1.93 -11.18
N GLU A 30 -25.15 -1.85 -9.84
CA GLU A 30 -24.11 -2.46 -8.99
C GLU A 30 -24.02 -3.98 -9.20
N THR A 31 -25.14 -4.66 -9.43
CA THR A 31 -25.17 -6.09 -9.74
C THR A 31 -24.40 -6.42 -11.02
N GLU A 32 -24.65 -5.68 -12.11
CA GLU A 32 -23.93 -5.87 -13.38
C GLU A 32 -22.43 -5.55 -13.24
N GLN A 33 -22.09 -4.51 -12.46
CA GLN A 33 -20.69 -4.19 -12.16
C GLN A 33 -19.97 -5.34 -11.45
N LEU A 34 -20.63 -5.94 -10.44
CA LEU A 34 -20.09 -7.08 -9.70
C LEU A 34 -19.98 -8.33 -10.56
N GLU A 35 -20.94 -8.60 -11.44
CA GLU A 35 -20.92 -9.71 -12.39
C GLU A 35 -19.69 -9.62 -13.32
N ILE A 36 -19.41 -8.44 -13.88
CA ILE A 36 -18.24 -8.23 -14.75
C ILE A 36 -16.93 -8.48 -14.00
N VAL A 37 -16.82 -8.00 -12.75
CA VAL A 37 -15.64 -8.21 -11.92
C VAL A 37 -15.48 -9.71 -11.58
N ALA A 38 -16.57 -10.41 -11.30
CA ALA A 38 -16.57 -11.84 -11.03
C ALA A 38 -16.16 -12.66 -12.27
N ASP A 39 -16.63 -12.29 -13.46
CA ASP A 39 -16.26 -12.93 -14.72
C ASP A 39 -14.76 -12.78 -15.03
N ILE A 40 -14.22 -11.57 -14.86
CA ILE A 40 -12.77 -11.33 -15.03
C ILE A 40 -11.99 -12.19 -14.05
N THR A 41 -12.38 -12.19 -12.77
CA THR A 41 -11.71 -12.98 -11.74
C THR A 41 -11.74 -14.47 -12.08
N SER A 42 -12.89 -14.99 -12.53
CA SER A 42 -13.05 -16.38 -12.94
C SER A 42 -12.16 -16.75 -14.14
N LYS A 43 -12.04 -15.86 -15.13
CA LYS A 43 -11.14 -16.05 -16.29
C LYS A 43 -9.67 -16.05 -15.88
N LEU A 44 -9.27 -15.20 -14.93
CA LEU A 44 -7.90 -15.18 -14.41
C LEU A 44 -7.56 -16.48 -13.69
N VAL A 45 -8.44 -16.96 -12.81
CA VAL A 45 -8.26 -18.23 -12.08
C VAL A 45 -8.24 -19.44 -13.04
N ALA A 46 -8.97 -19.40 -14.15
CA ALA A 46 -8.98 -20.47 -15.13
C ALA A 46 -7.74 -20.49 -16.06
N SER A 47 -6.85 -19.50 -15.98
CA SER A 47 -5.66 -19.43 -16.83
C SER A 47 -4.65 -20.55 -16.50
N GLU A 48 -4.02 -21.11 -17.53
CA GLU A 48 -2.89 -22.04 -17.39
C GLU A 48 -1.57 -21.32 -17.08
N ASN A 49 -1.52 -20.00 -17.28
CA ASN A 49 -0.38 -19.19 -16.89
C ASN A 49 -0.38 -18.98 -15.38
N ILE A 50 0.60 -19.56 -14.70
CA ILE A 50 0.66 -19.55 -13.23
C ILE A 50 0.60 -18.14 -12.64
N VAL A 51 1.18 -17.13 -13.27
CA VAL A 51 1.15 -15.75 -12.75
C VAL A 51 -0.26 -15.17 -12.82
N VAL A 52 -0.96 -15.41 -13.93
CA VAL A 52 -2.34 -14.96 -14.16
C VAL A 52 -3.30 -15.70 -13.23
N HIS A 53 -3.10 -17.00 -13.06
CA HIS A 53 -3.84 -17.82 -12.10
C HIS A 53 -3.68 -17.29 -10.68
N ARG A 54 -2.45 -17.06 -10.21
CA ARG A 54 -2.19 -16.49 -8.87
C ARG A 54 -2.77 -15.09 -8.70
N ALA A 55 -2.76 -14.28 -9.75
CA ALA A 55 -3.44 -12.98 -9.75
C ALA A 55 -4.95 -13.11 -9.55
N GLY A 56 -5.58 -14.11 -10.19
CA GLY A 56 -6.99 -14.43 -9.99
C GLY A 56 -7.29 -14.88 -8.55
N GLU A 57 -6.46 -15.75 -7.97
CA GLU A 57 -6.62 -16.20 -6.58
C GLU A 57 -6.53 -15.04 -5.59
N LEU A 58 -5.64 -14.07 -5.83
CA LEU A 58 -5.53 -12.85 -5.01
C LEU A 58 -6.84 -12.04 -4.98
N LEU A 59 -7.59 -12.00 -6.08
CA LEU A 59 -8.88 -11.30 -6.16
C LEU A 59 -10.01 -12.06 -5.45
N GLN A 60 -9.83 -13.35 -5.18
CA GLN A 60 -10.80 -14.17 -4.43
C GLN A 60 -10.57 -14.13 -2.92
N LEU A 61 -9.51 -13.47 -2.45
CA LEU A 61 -9.23 -13.37 -1.02
C LEU A 61 -10.28 -12.50 -0.33
N GLU A 62 -10.80 -13.01 0.78
CA GLU A 62 -11.74 -12.30 1.63
C GLU A 62 -10.99 -11.46 2.66
N TYR A 63 -11.21 -10.15 2.63
CA TYR A 63 -10.72 -9.23 3.64
C TYR A 63 -11.88 -8.49 4.28
N LYS A 64 -11.69 -8.06 5.53
CA LYS A 64 -12.61 -7.11 6.16
C LYS A 64 -12.57 -5.80 5.36
N ASN A 65 -13.68 -5.48 4.70
CA ASN A 65 -13.84 -4.24 3.94
C ASN A 65 -13.90 -3.04 4.87
N GLN A 66 -13.21 -1.98 4.47
CA GLN A 66 -13.14 -0.73 5.21
C GLN A 66 -13.48 0.43 4.30
N GLU A 67 -14.14 1.42 4.87
CA GLU A 67 -14.38 2.67 4.19
C GLU A 67 -13.03 3.33 3.89
N TRP A 68 -12.83 3.68 2.63
CA TRP A 68 -11.59 4.30 2.19
C TRP A 68 -11.32 5.61 2.94
N GLN A 69 -10.10 5.77 3.46
CA GLN A 69 -9.63 6.99 4.10
C GLN A 69 -8.23 7.38 3.58
N PRO A 70 -7.93 8.67 3.42
CA PRO A 70 -6.58 9.10 3.03
C PRO A 70 -5.56 8.80 4.13
N ARG A 71 -4.36 8.31 3.79
CA ARG A 71 -3.26 8.03 4.73
C ARG A 71 -2.85 9.29 5.48
N HIS A 72 -2.83 10.44 4.79
CA HIS A 72 -2.44 11.73 5.37
C HIS A 72 -3.65 12.50 5.97
N ALA A 73 -4.74 11.81 6.33
CA ALA A 73 -5.81 12.39 7.13
C ALA A 73 -5.26 12.91 8.47
N LEU A 74 -5.92 13.92 9.03
CA LEU A 74 -5.61 14.37 10.39
C LEU A 74 -6.00 13.26 11.38
N TYR A 75 -4.98 12.67 11.99
CA TYR A 75 -5.13 11.60 12.97
C TYR A 75 -4.10 11.81 14.09
N VAL A 76 -4.55 12.11 15.29
CA VAL A 76 -3.70 12.62 16.37
C VAL A 76 -4.00 11.92 17.69
N PHE A 77 -2.98 11.75 18.52
CA PHE A 77 -3.16 11.29 19.89
C PHE A 77 -3.85 12.36 20.74
N ASP A 78 -4.71 11.93 21.65
CA ASP A 78 -5.40 12.81 22.60
C ASP A 78 -4.41 13.33 23.66
N ASP A 79 -4.18 14.64 23.70
CA ASP A 79 -3.30 15.25 24.70
C ASP A 79 -3.83 15.12 26.12
N SER A 80 -5.16 15.05 26.30
CA SER A 80 -5.79 14.86 27.61
C SER A 80 -5.53 13.46 28.17
N GLU A 81 -5.36 12.47 27.30
CA GLU A 81 -5.04 11.09 27.67
C GLU A 81 -3.55 10.90 27.95
N TYR A 82 -2.70 11.39 27.04
CA TYR A 82 -1.27 11.05 27.05
C TYR A 82 -0.38 12.10 27.74
N ALA A 83 -0.76 13.38 27.78
CA ALA A 83 0.00 14.43 28.47
C ALA A 83 -0.87 15.52 29.13
N PRO A 84 -1.83 15.16 30.01
CA PRO A 84 -2.79 16.11 30.57
C PRO A 84 -2.14 17.27 31.36
N LYS A 85 -0.97 17.03 31.97
CA LYS A 85 -0.26 18.03 32.78
C LYS A 85 0.33 19.17 31.94
N LEU A 86 0.58 18.96 30.65
CA LEU A 86 1.14 19.99 29.77
C LEU A 86 0.11 21.05 29.35
N LYS A 87 -1.19 20.73 29.40
CA LYS A 87 -2.28 21.63 28.98
C LYS A 87 -1.99 22.26 27.61
N LEU A 88 -1.57 21.42 26.66
CA LEU A 88 -1.16 21.88 25.34
C LEU A 88 -2.32 22.60 24.66
N LYS A 89 -2.02 23.70 23.96
CA LYS A 89 -3.01 24.37 23.13
C LYS A 89 -2.88 23.83 21.72
N TYR A 90 -3.90 23.10 21.28
CA TYR A 90 -3.98 22.56 19.93
C TYR A 90 -3.87 23.67 18.88
N ARG A 91 -2.76 23.70 18.13
CA ARG A 91 -2.61 24.58 16.98
C ARG A 91 -2.23 23.77 15.75
N GLU A 92 -3.17 23.65 14.82
CA GLU A 92 -2.93 23.02 13.53
C GLU A 92 -2.28 24.01 12.55
N TYR A 93 -1.23 23.54 11.90
CA TYR A 93 -0.62 24.17 10.74
C TYR A 93 -0.93 23.37 9.48
N THR A 94 -1.32 24.07 8.42
CA THR A 94 -1.60 23.54 7.09
C THR A 94 -0.50 23.93 6.10
N SER A 95 -0.46 23.28 4.93
CA SER A 95 0.57 23.49 3.89
C SER A 95 0.74 24.92 3.38
N ARG A 96 -0.24 25.79 3.65
CA ARG A 96 -0.19 27.22 3.29
C ARG A 96 0.72 28.03 4.21
N GLN A 97 0.93 27.60 5.45
CA GLN A 97 1.63 28.36 6.48
C GLN A 97 3.15 28.15 6.46
N SER A 98 3.92 29.19 6.79
CA SER A 98 5.40 29.18 6.75
C SER A 98 6.03 28.13 7.68
N LYS A 99 5.48 27.98 8.89
CA LYS A 99 5.93 26.95 9.84
C LYS A 99 5.74 25.54 9.29
N TRP A 100 4.60 25.26 8.66
CA TRP A 100 4.38 23.98 7.99
C TRP A 100 5.40 23.75 6.89
N LYS A 101 5.60 24.75 6.01
CA LYS A 101 6.55 24.64 4.88
C LYS A 101 7.97 24.29 5.32
N LYS A 102 8.40 24.72 6.50
CA LYS A 102 9.73 24.37 7.04
C LYS A 102 9.86 22.87 7.31
N ILE A 103 8.86 22.26 7.94
CA ILE A 103 8.83 20.81 8.20
C ILE A 103 8.53 20.05 6.91
N GLY A 104 7.47 20.44 6.21
CA GLY A 104 7.02 19.80 4.98
C GLY A 104 8.09 19.71 3.90
N ARG A 105 8.91 20.75 3.68
CA ARG A 105 10.02 20.67 2.70
C ARG A 105 11.04 19.57 2.99
N VAL A 106 11.20 19.19 4.25
CA VAL A 106 12.18 18.18 4.67
C VAL A 106 11.54 16.80 4.72
N SER A 107 10.32 16.69 5.24
CA SER A 107 9.62 15.41 5.40
C SER A 107 8.84 14.97 4.16
N LEU A 108 8.35 15.92 3.36
CA LEU A 108 7.51 15.73 2.18
C LEU A 108 7.92 16.77 1.11
N PRO A 109 9.10 16.64 0.48
CA PRO A 109 9.62 17.65 -0.45
C PRO A 109 8.66 17.93 -1.62
N ASP A 110 7.91 16.92 -2.06
CA ASP A 110 6.91 17.02 -3.12
C ASP A 110 5.52 17.49 -2.63
N GLY A 111 5.40 17.79 -1.34
CA GLY A 111 4.15 18.15 -0.67
C GLY A 111 3.35 16.95 -0.19
N VAL A 112 2.16 17.23 0.38
CA VAL A 112 1.24 16.16 0.81
C VAL A 112 0.73 15.43 -0.44
N PRO A 113 0.93 14.11 -0.56
CA PRO A 113 0.48 13.35 -1.70
C PRO A 113 -1.03 13.50 -1.93
N LYS A 114 -1.43 13.72 -3.18
CA LYS A 114 -2.85 13.67 -3.57
C LYS A 114 -3.29 12.21 -3.64
N GLU A 115 -3.94 11.74 -2.58
CA GLU A 115 -4.45 10.38 -2.54
C GLU A 115 -5.79 10.26 -3.25
N SER A 116 -5.89 9.25 -4.12
CA SER A 116 -7.15 8.88 -4.78
C SER A 116 -7.69 7.59 -4.16
N PRO A 117 -9.02 7.40 -4.12
CA PRO A 117 -9.61 6.13 -3.72
C PRO A 117 -9.06 4.97 -4.55
N ALA A 118 -8.38 4.06 -3.87
CA ALA A 118 -7.74 2.89 -4.46
C ALA A 118 -7.74 1.76 -3.44
N LEU A 119 -7.63 0.52 -3.93
CA LEU A 119 -7.51 -0.63 -3.05
C LEU A 119 -6.22 -0.50 -2.23
N ARG A 120 -6.29 -0.66 -0.91
CA ARG A 120 -5.11 -0.55 -0.05
C ARG A 120 -5.24 -1.48 1.13
N TYR A 121 -4.18 -2.24 1.39
CA TYR A 121 -4.06 -3.02 2.61
C TYR A 121 -3.77 -2.12 3.81
N ASP A 122 -4.41 -2.44 4.93
CA ASP A 122 -4.19 -1.78 6.20
C ASP A 122 -3.56 -2.71 7.22
N TYR A 123 -2.32 -2.40 7.63
CA TYR A 123 -1.57 -3.21 8.59
C TYR A 123 -2.13 -3.13 10.01
N VAL A 124 -2.86 -2.06 10.35
CA VAL A 124 -3.42 -1.87 11.69
C VAL A 124 -4.58 -2.83 11.93
N SER A 125 -5.55 -2.79 11.02
CA SER A 125 -6.77 -3.59 11.09
C SER A 125 -6.67 -4.95 10.39
N LYS A 126 -5.59 -5.20 9.64
CA LYS A 126 -5.38 -6.35 8.76
C LYS A 126 -6.50 -6.51 7.71
N GLY A 127 -7.09 -5.40 7.29
CA GLY A 127 -8.20 -5.35 6.33
C GLY A 127 -7.87 -4.60 5.04
N MET A 128 -8.87 -4.45 4.17
CA MET A 128 -8.73 -3.73 2.91
C MET A 128 -9.58 -2.46 2.90
N PHE A 129 -8.94 -1.34 2.62
CA PHE A 129 -9.62 -0.15 2.16
C PHE A 129 -10.04 -0.36 0.72
N THR A 130 -11.32 -0.56 0.50
CA THR A 130 -11.90 -0.79 -0.83
C THR A 130 -12.54 0.49 -1.34
N PRO A 131 -12.22 0.95 -2.57
CA PRO A 131 -12.98 2.02 -3.17
C PRO A 131 -14.40 1.53 -3.51
N LYS A 132 -15.32 2.48 -3.77
CA LYS A 132 -16.68 2.14 -4.22
C LYS A 132 -16.62 1.33 -5.51
N THR A 133 -17.59 0.44 -5.72
CA THR A 133 -17.73 -0.43 -6.90
C THR A 133 -17.58 0.33 -8.22
N SER A 134 -18.10 1.55 -8.30
CA SER A 134 -17.94 2.45 -9.46
C SER A 134 -16.50 2.78 -9.86
N HIS A 135 -15.52 2.64 -8.97
CA HIS A 135 -14.10 2.87 -9.29
C HIS A 135 -13.46 1.74 -10.09
N TRP A 136 -14.08 0.55 -10.12
CA TRP A 136 -13.60 -0.56 -10.95
C TRP A 136 -13.55 -0.19 -12.43
N GLY A 137 -14.40 0.71 -12.92
CA GLY A 137 -14.34 1.16 -14.32
C GLY A 137 -12.97 1.71 -14.73
N ILE A 138 -12.29 2.44 -13.84
CA ILE A 138 -10.93 2.95 -14.09
C ILE A 138 -9.92 1.81 -14.09
N VAL A 139 -10.04 0.88 -13.14
CA VAL A 139 -9.17 -0.31 -13.04
C VAL A 139 -9.30 -1.17 -14.30
N LEU A 140 -10.52 -1.49 -14.71
CA LEU A 140 -10.83 -2.28 -15.90
C LEU A 140 -10.33 -1.59 -17.17
N SER A 141 -10.47 -0.27 -17.27
CA SER A 141 -9.88 0.50 -18.37
C SER A 141 -8.36 0.35 -18.41
N SER A 142 -7.67 0.52 -17.30
CA SER A 142 -6.22 0.36 -17.22
C SER A 142 -5.78 -1.06 -17.61
N LEU A 143 -6.45 -2.09 -17.10
CA LEU A 143 -6.21 -3.49 -17.49
C LEU A 143 -6.43 -3.73 -18.99
N SER A 144 -7.51 -3.17 -19.58
CA SER A 144 -7.83 -3.29 -21.01
C SER A 144 -6.74 -2.72 -21.92
N LYS A 145 -6.02 -1.70 -21.44
CA LYS A 145 -4.89 -1.06 -22.13
C LYS A 145 -3.58 -1.79 -21.89
N GLY A 146 -3.50 -2.62 -20.85
CA GLY A 146 -2.27 -3.22 -20.37
C GLY A 146 -1.43 -2.24 -19.53
N SER A 147 -2.07 -1.24 -18.92
CA SER A 147 -1.44 -0.29 -18.00
C SER A 147 -1.61 -0.80 -16.57
N TYR A 148 -0.52 -1.27 -15.98
CA TYR A 148 -0.54 -1.86 -14.62
C TYR A 148 0.14 -0.99 -13.58
N ASP A 149 0.87 0.04 -14.00
CA ASP A 149 1.56 0.93 -13.08
C ASP A 149 0.55 1.70 -12.24
N GLY A 150 0.71 1.63 -10.92
CA GLY A 150 -0.20 2.24 -9.95
C GLY A 150 -1.51 1.47 -9.72
N LEU A 151 -1.74 0.33 -10.37
CA LEU A 151 -2.87 -0.55 -10.02
C LEU A 151 -2.54 -1.31 -8.74
N THR A 152 -3.17 -0.92 -7.65
CA THR A 152 -3.07 -1.63 -6.36
C THR A 152 -3.97 -2.86 -6.28
N LEU A 153 -4.71 -3.15 -7.35
CA LEU A 153 -5.67 -4.25 -7.45
C LEU A 153 -5.10 -5.59 -6.97
N PHE A 154 -3.90 -5.93 -7.43
CA PHE A 154 -3.26 -7.20 -7.10
C PHE A 154 -2.22 -7.06 -5.98
N SER A 155 -1.50 -5.94 -5.95
CA SER A 155 -0.46 -5.73 -4.96
C SER A 155 -1.02 -5.54 -3.54
N ALA A 156 -2.17 -4.89 -3.35
CA ALA A 156 -2.73 -4.75 -2.01
C ALA A 156 -3.15 -6.11 -1.38
N PRO A 157 -3.91 -6.99 -2.06
CA PRO A 157 -4.17 -8.34 -1.57
C PRO A 157 -2.90 -9.17 -1.36
N CYS A 158 -1.90 -9.05 -2.25
CA CYS A 158 -0.62 -9.71 -2.09
C CYS A 158 0.11 -9.23 -0.83
N GLU A 159 0.19 -7.92 -0.62
CA GLU A 159 0.78 -7.30 0.57
C GLU A 159 0.11 -7.81 1.86
N GLY A 160 -1.22 -8.00 1.84
CA GLY A 160 -1.94 -8.60 2.96
C GLY A 160 -1.63 -10.08 3.23
N VAL A 161 -1.29 -10.87 2.20
CA VAL A 161 -0.82 -12.26 2.40
C VAL A 161 0.61 -12.28 2.93
N LEU A 162 1.45 -11.35 2.46
CA LEU A 162 2.82 -11.24 2.91
C LEU A 162 2.91 -10.77 4.38
N ASP A 163 1.94 -9.99 4.87
CA ASP A 163 1.94 -9.45 6.22
C ASP A 163 1.71 -10.53 7.31
N TYR A 164 2.79 -11.13 7.77
CA TYR A 164 2.77 -12.20 8.77
C TYR A 164 2.99 -11.74 10.22
N ASP A 165 3.63 -10.59 10.44
CA ASP A 165 4.00 -10.10 11.77
C ASP A 165 2.85 -9.25 12.37
N ILE A 166 2.17 -9.80 13.37
CA ILE A 166 1.05 -9.13 14.04
C ILE A 166 1.51 -7.90 14.84
N ASP A 167 2.74 -7.89 15.35
CA ASP A 167 3.26 -6.79 16.17
C ASP A 167 3.56 -5.54 15.34
N MET A 168 3.74 -5.69 14.02
CA MET A 168 3.92 -4.56 13.11
C MET A 168 2.69 -3.65 13.05
N GLY A 169 1.48 -4.17 13.34
CA GLY A 169 0.25 -3.37 13.33
C GLY A 169 0.28 -2.21 14.31
N LYS A 170 0.88 -2.40 15.51
CA LYS A 170 1.05 -1.34 16.50
C LYS A 170 1.99 -0.23 16.00
N SER A 171 3.07 -0.62 15.33
CA SER A 171 4.01 0.35 14.74
C SER A 171 3.36 1.09 13.58
N ALA A 172 2.62 0.39 12.73
CA ALA A 172 1.88 0.97 11.62
C ALA A 172 0.92 2.05 12.11
N ASP A 173 0.15 1.77 13.17
CA ASP A 173 -0.78 2.71 13.79
C ASP A 173 -0.06 3.95 14.34
N TYR A 174 0.96 3.73 15.18
CA TYR A 174 1.73 4.83 15.77
C TYR A 174 2.32 5.75 14.70
N PHE A 175 2.96 5.21 13.67
CA PHE A 175 3.59 6.01 12.63
C PHE A 175 2.60 6.62 11.62
N ALA A 176 1.33 6.17 11.60
CA ALA A 176 0.27 6.79 10.82
C ALA A 176 -0.23 8.11 11.41
N HIS A 177 -0.02 8.34 12.71
CA HIS A 177 -0.43 9.57 13.37
C HIS A 177 0.29 10.80 12.79
N THR A 178 -0.42 11.93 12.78
CA THR A 178 0.06 13.23 12.34
C THR A 178 1.13 13.75 13.29
N TYR A 179 2.22 14.28 12.74
CA TYR A 179 3.32 14.82 13.49
C TYR A 179 2.90 16.05 14.31
N ARG A 180 3.30 16.02 15.59
CA ARG A 180 3.21 17.11 16.55
C ARG A 180 4.61 17.45 17.05
N ASP A 181 4.95 18.73 17.07
CA ASP A 181 6.23 19.18 17.62
C ASP A 181 6.19 19.27 19.16
N ARG A 182 7.34 19.53 19.78
CA ARG A 182 7.48 19.70 21.24
C ARG A 182 6.58 20.76 21.86
N ASP A 183 6.19 21.77 21.09
CA ASP A 183 5.34 22.86 21.55
C ASP A 183 3.84 22.54 21.43
N GLY A 184 3.50 21.34 20.92
CA GLY A 184 2.11 20.91 20.71
C GLY A 184 1.50 21.38 19.39
N ASN A 185 2.30 21.92 18.46
CA ASN A 185 1.79 22.30 17.14
C ASN A 185 1.69 21.07 16.24
N ILE A 186 0.59 20.95 15.51
CA ILE A 186 0.28 19.81 14.65
C ILE A 186 0.43 20.19 13.20
N TYR A 187 1.05 19.30 12.41
CA TYR A 187 1.40 19.56 11.02
C TYR A 187 0.52 18.71 10.11
N SER A 188 -0.66 19.25 9.77
CA SER A 188 -1.68 18.56 8.99
C SER A 188 -1.11 17.97 7.70
N GLY A 189 -1.40 16.69 7.45
CA GLY A 189 -0.89 15.95 6.30
C GLY A 189 0.58 15.53 6.36
N VAL A 190 1.28 15.77 7.48
CA VAL A 190 2.63 15.22 7.74
C VAL A 190 2.50 14.18 8.84
N ARG A 191 2.83 12.92 8.56
CA ARG A 191 2.77 11.83 9.54
C ARG A 191 4.09 11.71 10.30
N LEU A 192 4.04 11.05 11.46
CA LEU A 192 5.25 10.63 12.17
C LEU A 192 6.14 9.79 11.25
N TYR A 193 5.56 8.89 10.45
CA TYR A 193 6.30 8.16 9.41
C TYR A 193 7.16 9.09 8.54
N ASP A 194 6.58 10.17 8.01
CA ASP A 194 7.24 11.05 7.04
C ASP A 194 8.41 11.82 7.69
N VAL A 195 8.22 12.26 8.93
CA VAL A 195 9.25 12.97 9.70
C VAL A 195 10.40 12.03 10.07
N TRP A 196 10.10 10.84 10.56
CA TRP A 196 11.13 9.82 10.85
C TRP A 196 11.86 9.38 9.58
N ASN A 197 11.15 9.23 8.45
CA ASN A 197 11.73 8.84 7.17
C ASN A 197 12.66 9.91 6.59
N SER A 198 12.45 11.19 6.93
CA SER A 198 13.29 12.30 6.47
C SER A 198 14.72 12.26 6.98
N GLN A 199 14.99 11.47 8.05
CA GLN A 199 16.29 11.40 8.73
C GLN A 199 16.85 12.76 9.17
N SER A 200 15.97 13.75 9.36
CA SER A 200 16.32 15.08 9.81
C SER A 200 16.26 15.19 11.33
N ASN A 201 16.77 16.31 11.87
CA ASN A 201 16.63 16.63 13.28
C ASN A 201 15.23 17.23 13.53
N PHE A 202 14.45 16.57 14.38
CA PHE A 202 13.12 17.02 14.82
C PHE A 202 12.89 16.66 16.27
N GLY A 203 11.80 17.18 16.83
CA GLY A 203 11.35 16.82 18.18
C GLY A 203 9.87 16.49 18.15
N ILE A 204 9.49 15.36 18.74
CA ILE A 204 8.10 15.01 19.03
C ILE A 204 7.70 15.54 20.41
N SER A 205 6.40 15.78 20.64
CA SER A 205 5.88 16.10 21.96
C SER A 205 5.86 14.88 22.88
N ASP A 206 5.81 15.13 24.19
CA ASP A 206 5.56 14.10 25.19
C ASP A 206 4.27 13.34 24.94
N VAL A 207 3.28 13.93 24.24
CA VAL A 207 2.06 13.20 23.86
C VAL A 207 2.40 11.97 23.03
N GLU A 208 3.21 12.14 21.97
CA GLU A 208 3.67 11.02 21.15
C GLU A 208 4.61 10.12 21.93
N GLY A 209 5.47 10.70 22.78
CA GLY A 209 6.39 9.95 23.63
C GLY A 209 5.67 8.99 24.60
N VAL A 210 4.67 9.48 25.33
CA VAL A 210 3.87 8.67 26.27
C VAL A 210 2.96 7.71 25.50
N ALA A 211 2.39 8.11 24.36
CA ALA A 211 1.60 7.21 23.52
C ALA A 211 2.44 6.02 23.03
N PHE A 212 3.69 6.25 22.63
CA PHE A 212 4.60 5.17 22.27
C PHE A 212 4.86 4.23 23.45
N LEU A 213 5.16 4.78 24.63
CA LEU A 213 5.44 4.00 25.84
C LEU A 213 4.26 3.09 26.20
N ARG A 214 3.03 3.61 26.18
CA ARG A 214 1.83 2.84 26.53
C ARG A 214 1.42 1.86 25.44
N ASN A 215 1.30 2.31 24.19
CA ASN A 215 0.65 1.53 23.14
C ASN A 215 1.61 0.53 22.47
N ILE A 216 2.92 0.83 22.47
CA ILE A 216 3.94 -0.04 21.86
C ILE A 216 4.68 -0.85 22.93
N LEU A 217 5.15 -0.19 24.00
CA LEU A 217 6.00 -0.84 25.01
C LEU A 217 5.24 -1.34 26.24
N ASP A 218 3.93 -1.08 26.35
CA ASP A 218 3.11 -1.43 27.53
C ASP A 218 3.68 -0.87 28.85
N GLU A 219 4.31 0.31 28.78
CA GLU A 219 4.98 0.98 29.90
C GLU A 219 4.18 2.21 30.37
N TYR A 220 3.70 2.14 31.62
CA TYR A 220 2.80 3.15 32.20
C TYR A 220 3.45 4.00 33.30
N ARG A 221 4.68 3.69 33.74
CA ARG A 221 5.32 4.39 34.87
C ARG A 221 5.86 5.77 34.52
N ILE A 222 6.15 6.00 33.24
CA ILE A 222 6.67 7.26 32.75
C ILE A 222 5.48 8.12 32.30
N GLU A 223 5.35 9.29 32.90
CA GLU A 223 4.31 10.27 32.58
C GLU A 223 4.93 11.56 32.06
N SER A 224 4.14 12.36 31.35
CA SER A 224 4.51 13.73 31.00
C SER A 224 4.39 14.67 32.22
N PRO A 225 5.29 15.67 32.41
CA PRO A 225 6.48 15.95 31.59
C PRO A 225 7.55 14.87 31.71
N ILE A 226 8.05 14.37 30.58
CA ILE A 226 9.10 13.36 30.57
C ILE A 226 10.43 14.05 30.92
N ASP A 227 11.18 13.48 31.86
CA ASP A 227 12.49 13.99 32.25
C ASP A 227 13.49 13.83 31.08
N ASP A 228 14.27 14.88 30.81
CA ASP A 228 15.24 14.96 29.70
C ASP A 228 16.21 13.77 29.64
N ARG A 229 16.55 13.17 30.79
CA ARG A 229 17.42 11.98 30.85
C ARG A 229 16.80 10.77 30.16
N TYR A 230 15.47 10.72 30.04
CA TYR A 230 14.74 9.66 29.36
C TYR A 230 14.47 9.97 27.89
N HIS A 231 14.47 11.25 27.48
CA HIS A 231 14.21 11.65 26.09
C HIS A 231 15.16 10.97 25.11
N THR A 232 16.47 11.00 25.33
CA THR A 232 17.43 10.39 24.40
C THR A 232 17.19 8.88 24.22
N LYS A 233 16.89 8.17 25.32
CA LYS A 233 16.62 6.73 25.28
C LYS A 233 15.29 6.43 24.58
N LEU A 234 14.26 7.23 24.82
CA LEU A 234 12.95 7.10 24.20
C LEU A 234 13.05 7.33 22.68
N TYR A 235 13.68 8.42 22.24
CA TYR A 235 13.89 8.69 20.82
C TYR A 235 14.67 7.57 20.12
N LYS A 236 15.70 7.04 20.77
CA LYS A 236 16.45 5.90 20.23
C LYS A 236 15.53 4.68 20.01
N ARG A 237 14.71 4.33 21.00
CA ARG A 237 13.76 3.21 20.90
C ARG A 237 12.71 3.44 19.82
N ILE A 238 12.11 4.63 19.74
CA ILE A 238 11.15 4.96 18.68
C ILE A 238 11.81 4.82 17.31
N GLY A 239 13.06 5.30 17.16
CA GLY A 239 13.83 5.15 15.93
C GLY A 239 14.13 3.70 15.55
N GLU A 240 14.41 2.82 16.51
CA GLU A 240 14.60 1.39 16.29
C GLU A 240 13.31 0.73 15.77
N TYR A 241 12.15 1.04 16.38
CA TYR A 241 10.85 0.58 15.92
C TYR A 241 10.49 1.13 14.54
N PHE A 242 10.77 2.42 14.29
CA PHE A 242 10.56 3.02 12.99
C PHE A 242 11.37 2.31 11.91
N LYS A 243 12.65 2.04 12.17
CA LYS A 243 13.52 1.34 11.21
C LYS A 243 12.96 -0.04 10.87
N ARG A 244 12.59 -0.83 11.88
CA ARG A 244 12.00 -2.17 11.68
C ARG A 244 10.71 -2.07 10.88
N TRP A 245 9.80 -1.17 11.26
CA TRP A 245 8.53 -0.96 10.57
C TRP A 245 8.72 -0.52 9.12
N ARG A 246 9.57 0.47 8.87
CA ARG A 246 9.86 0.96 7.52
C ARG A 246 10.44 -0.15 6.65
N GLU A 247 11.45 -0.88 7.14
CA GLU A 247 12.06 -1.97 6.37
C GLU A 247 11.03 -3.06 6.06
N TYR A 248 10.23 -3.46 7.05
CA TYR A 248 9.15 -4.43 6.89
C TYR A 248 8.14 -3.97 5.83
N GLN A 249 7.50 -2.81 6.02
CA GLN A 249 6.49 -2.28 5.11
C GLN A 249 7.03 -2.12 3.68
N GLN A 250 8.21 -1.50 3.52
CA GLN A 250 8.75 -1.22 2.20
C GLN A 250 9.14 -2.50 1.44
N LEU A 251 9.66 -3.52 2.14
CA LEU A 251 9.97 -4.81 1.52
C LEU A 251 8.68 -5.50 1.03
N HIS A 252 7.65 -5.58 1.88
CA HIS A 252 6.38 -6.23 1.56
C HIS A 252 5.68 -5.52 0.40
N HIS A 253 5.63 -4.19 0.45
CA HIS A 253 5.07 -3.38 -0.63
C HIS A 253 5.83 -3.59 -1.96
N THR A 254 7.16 -3.65 -1.91
CA THR A 254 8.00 -3.88 -3.09
C THR A 254 7.78 -5.27 -3.68
N LEU A 255 7.78 -6.32 -2.86
CA LEU A 255 7.53 -7.69 -3.32
C LEU A 255 6.13 -7.82 -3.92
N ALA A 256 5.13 -7.26 -3.27
CA ALA A 256 3.76 -7.28 -3.73
C ALA A 256 3.57 -6.55 -5.08
N ALA A 257 4.24 -5.41 -5.28
CA ALA A 257 4.22 -4.69 -6.56
C ALA A 257 4.84 -5.51 -7.71
N LEU A 258 5.89 -6.27 -7.42
CA LEU A 258 6.62 -7.07 -8.40
C LEU A 258 5.98 -8.44 -8.71
N GLN A 259 4.96 -8.85 -7.97
CA GLN A 259 4.37 -10.19 -8.10
C GLN A 259 3.77 -10.45 -9.49
N ILE A 260 3.23 -9.43 -10.17
CA ILE A 260 2.70 -9.55 -11.55
C ILE A 260 3.51 -8.73 -12.54
N ASN A 261 3.85 -7.49 -12.16
CA ASN A 261 4.57 -6.57 -13.04
C ASN A 261 6.04 -6.50 -12.61
N PRO A 262 6.96 -7.21 -13.29
CA PRO A 262 8.38 -7.20 -12.92
C PRO A 262 9.05 -5.82 -13.05
N ASN A 263 8.39 -4.90 -13.74
CA ASN A 263 8.85 -3.53 -13.98
C ASN A 263 8.05 -2.48 -13.19
N ALA A 264 7.22 -2.90 -12.21
CA ALA A 264 6.46 -1.96 -11.38
C ALA A 264 7.38 -0.93 -10.71
N THR A 265 6.90 0.29 -10.49
CA THR A 265 7.65 1.27 -9.69
C THR A 265 7.86 0.74 -8.28
N VAL A 266 9.11 0.75 -7.81
CA VAL A 266 9.47 0.34 -6.44
C VAL A 266 10.27 1.46 -5.76
N ASP A 267 10.45 1.36 -4.44
CA ASP A 267 11.29 2.32 -3.70
C ASP A 267 12.73 2.25 -4.22
N LEU A 268 13.38 3.42 -4.37
CA LEU A 268 14.76 3.55 -4.85
C LEU A 268 15.74 2.64 -4.09
N LEU A 269 15.49 2.40 -2.80
CA LEU A 269 16.27 1.50 -1.94
C LEU A 269 16.33 0.06 -2.47
N TYR A 270 15.31 -0.37 -3.21
CA TYR A 270 15.15 -1.73 -3.72
C TYR A 270 15.33 -1.83 -5.24
N GLU A 271 15.52 -0.73 -5.95
CA GLU A 271 15.66 -0.73 -7.41
C GLU A 271 16.82 -1.65 -7.86
N GLY A 272 17.96 -1.59 -7.16
CA GLY A 272 19.11 -2.48 -7.43
C GLY A 272 18.88 -3.95 -7.12
N LEU A 273 17.79 -4.29 -6.41
CA LEU A 273 17.43 -5.66 -6.02
C LEU A 273 16.23 -6.20 -6.81
N ARG A 274 15.62 -5.38 -7.69
CA ARG A 274 14.45 -5.75 -8.50
C ARG A 274 14.61 -7.10 -9.19
N GLN A 275 15.75 -7.31 -9.85
CA GLN A 275 16.03 -8.56 -10.57
C GLN A 275 15.97 -9.76 -9.60
N ASN A 276 16.60 -9.64 -8.42
CA ASN A 276 16.64 -10.71 -7.42
C ASN A 276 15.24 -11.03 -6.90
N PHE A 277 14.40 -10.02 -6.66
CA PHE A 277 13.01 -10.23 -6.23
C PHE A 277 12.15 -10.89 -7.31
N ASN A 278 12.33 -10.50 -8.58
CA ASN A 278 11.67 -11.18 -9.70
C ASN A 278 12.12 -12.65 -9.83
N MET A 279 13.39 -12.95 -9.58
CA MET A 279 13.89 -14.32 -9.55
C MET A 279 13.32 -15.12 -8.36
N ALA A 280 13.20 -14.51 -7.18
CA ALA A 280 12.59 -15.13 -6.01
C ALA A 280 11.13 -15.49 -6.27
N TRP A 281 10.35 -14.60 -6.89
CA TRP A 281 8.98 -14.90 -7.31
C TRP A 281 8.91 -16.08 -8.28
N ARG A 282 9.82 -16.17 -9.25
CA ARG A 282 9.88 -17.31 -10.18
C ARG A 282 10.20 -18.63 -9.48
N MET A 283 11.16 -18.61 -8.56
CA MET A 283 11.51 -19.76 -7.73
C MET A 283 10.32 -20.23 -6.89
N LEU A 284 9.60 -19.28 -6.29
CA LEU A 284 8.45 -19.53 -5.44
C LEU A 284 7.13 -19.65 -6.22
N GLN A 285 7.20 -19.82 -7.54
CA GLN A 285 6.06 -20.07 -8.43
C GLN A 285 4.97 -18.99 -8.35
N PHE A 286 5.37 -17.75 -8.07
CA PHE A 286 4.50 -16.58 -7.92
C PHE A 286 3.42 -16.72 -6.84
N ASP A 287 3.56 -17.70 -5.94
CA ASP A 287 2.62 -17.98 -4.85
C ASP A 287 2.91 -17.07 -3.65
N PRO A 288 2.01 -16.12 -3.32
CA PRO A 288 2.21 -15.19 -2.21
C PRO A 288 2.37 -15.88 -0.86
N ARG A 289 1.77 -17.05 -0.65
CA ARG A 289 1.89 -17.80 0.61
C ARG A 289 3.29 -18.35 0.78
N ARG A 290 3.89 -18.89 -0.29
CA ARG A 290 5.28 -19.36 -0.28
C ARG A 290 6.26 -18.22 -0.03
N MET A 291 6.02 -17.05 -0.63
CA MET A 291 6.82 -15.86 -0.35
C MET A 291 6.67 -15.41 1.11
N ALA A 292 5.46 -15.43 1.66
CA ALA A 292 5.22 -15.10 3.06
C ALA A 292 5.95 -16.09 4.00
N ASP A 293 5.91 -17.39 3.71
CA ASP A 293 6.61 -18.41 4.50
C ASP A 293 8.13 -18.23 4.42
N TYR A 294 8.67 -17.93 3.23
CA TYR A 294 10.08 -17.63 3.05
C TYR A 294 10.52 -16.35 3.80
N LEU A 295 9.66 -15.32 3.82
CA LEU A 295 9.89 -14.11 4.64
C LEU A 295 9.85 -14.40 6.15
N LYS A 296 9.06 -15.37 6.62
CA LYS A 296 9.06 -15.77 8.04
C LYS A 296 10.35 -16.49 8.42
N GLU A 297 10.88 -17.32 7.52
CA GLU A 297 12.16 -18.00 7.71
C GLU A 297 13.34 -17.02 7.69
N HIS A 298 13.20 -15.93 6.92
CA HIS A 298 14.21 -14.88 6.78
C HIS A 298 13.62 -13.49 7.13
N PRO A 299 13.36 -13.22 8.42
CA PRO A 299 12.50 -12.11 8.85
C PRO A 299 13.13 -10.72 8.67
N THR A 300 14.45 -10.64 8.53
CA THR A 300 15.12 -9.37 8.26
C THR A 300 15.41 -9.22 6.77
N ARG A 301 15.38 -7.97 6.29
CA ARG A 301 15.74 -7.66 4.90
C ARG A 301 17.11 -8.23 4.51
N THR A 302 18.09 -8.15 5.41
CA THR A 302 19.45 -8.65 5.16
C THR A 302 19.45 -10.16 4.99
N ASP A 303 18.79 -10.88 5.90
CA ASP A 303 18.73 -12.35 5.85
C ASP A 303 17.98 -12.82 4.60
N PHE A 304 16.87 -12.17 4.26
CA PHE A 304 16.08 -12.47 3.07
C PHE A 304 16.89 -12.30 1.77
N ILE A 305 17.64 -11.19 1.64
CA ILE A 305 18.48 -10.95 0.45
C ILE A 305 19.62 -11.96 0.36
N ALA A 306 20.22 -12.32 1.50
CA ALA A 306 21.27 -13.31 1.55
C ALA A 306 20.78 -14.70 1.13
N ALA A 307 19.63 -15.14 1.68
CA ALA A 307 19.01 -16.42 1.34
C ALA A 307 18.64 -16.50 -0.14
N ILE A 308 18.03 -15.45 -0.71
CA ILE A 308 17.74 -15.37 -2.16
C ILE A 308 19.01 -15.54 -2.99
N SER A 309 20.11 -14.92 -2.57
CA SER A 309 21.38 -14.97 -3.31
C SER A 309 22.03 -16.35 -3.26
N GLU A 310 21.84 -17.09 -2.16
CA GLU A 310 22.28 -18.48 -1.99
C GLU A 310 21.41 -19.44 -2.82
N ASP A 311 20.09 -19.42 -2.65
CA ASP A 311 19.17 -20.35 -3.30
C ASP A 311 19.11 -20.17 -4.83
N LEU A 312 19.40 -18.96 -5.32
CA LEU A 312 19.42 -18.64 -6.74
C LEU A 312 20.84 -18.63 -7.32
N GLN A 313 21.83 -19.19 -6.63
CA GLN A 313 23.20 -19.24 -7.14
C GLN A 313 23.29 -19.85 -8.54
N ALA A 314 22.49 -20.89 -8.83
CA ALA A 314 22.39 -21.50 -10.17
C ALA A 314 21.91 -20.53 -11.27
N VAL A 315 21.02 -19.61 -10.91
CA VAL A 315 20.45 -18.61 -11.82
C VAL A 315 21.41 -17.42 -11.98
N ILE A 316 22.02 -16.98 -10.89
CA ILE A 316 22.91 -15.82 -10.82
C ILE A 316 24.27 -16.15 -11.43
N GLN A 317 24.74 -17.38 -11.28
CA GLN A 317 26.03 -17.87 -11.72
C GLN A 317 25.86 -19.07 -12.68
N PRO A 318 25.30 -18.87 -13.88
CA PRO A 318 25.01 -19.96 -14.83
C PRO A 318 26.26 -20.73 -15.25
N GLN A 319 27.45 -20.11 -15.16
CA GLN A 319 28.74 -20.76 -15.40
C GLN A 319 29.04 -21.93 -14.45
N LEU A 320 28.40 -21.99 -13.28
CA LEU A 320 28.57 -23.08 -12.32
C LEU A 320 27.79 -24.35 -12.70
N GLN A 321 26.90 -24.29 -13.70
CA GLN A 321 26.11 -25.43 -14.19
C GLN A 321 25.31 -26.14 -13.09
N LEU A 322 24.92 -25.41 -12.05
CA LEU A 322 24.07 -25.91 -10.98
C LEU A 322 22.64 -26.15 -11.51
N PRO A 323 21.88 -27.13 -10.95
CA PRO A 323 20.51 -27.35 -11.35
C PRO A 323 19.64 -26.14 -11.00
N LEU A 324 18.78 -25.74 -11.96
CA LEU A 324 17.80 -24.68 -11.71
C LEU A 324 16.70 -25.17 -10.76
N PRO A 325 16.04 -24.26 -10.02
CA PRO A 325 14.85 -24.60 -9.26
C PRO A 325 13.77 -25.23 -10.16
N VAL A 326 13.00 -26.15 -9.58
CA VAL A 326 11.93 -26.86 -10.29
C VAL A 326 10.96 -25.84 -10.93
N ASN A 327 10.64 -26.04 -12.20
CA ASN A 327 9.75 -25.19 -13.01
C ASN A 327 10.25 -23.75 -13.27
N TYR A 328 11.48 -23.39 -12.88
CA TYR A 328 11.96 -22.01 -12.98
C TYR A 328 11.88 -21.42 -14.41
N ALA A 329 12.29 -22.19 -15.43
CA ALA A 329 12.25 -21.74 -16.82
C ALA A 329 10.81 -21.52 -17.32
N MET A 330 9.88 -22.39 -16.92
CA MET A 330 8.45 -22.26 -17.25
C MET A 330 7.86 -21.02 -16.55
N ASN A 331 8.16 -20.82 -15.27
CA ASN A 331 7.70 -19.66 -14.50
C ASN A 331 8.24 -18.33 -15.06
N LYS A 332 9.48 -18.35 -15.58
CA LYS A 332 10.05 -17.20 -16.29
C LYS A 332 9.20 -16.83 -17.50
N LEU A 333 8.91 -17.79 -18.38
CA LEU A 333 8.08 -17.56 -19.58
C LEU A 333 6.66 -17.08 -19.20
N ALA A 334 6.07 -17.68 -18.16
CA ALA A 334 4.77 -17.27 -17.64
C ALA A 334 4.78 -15.78 -17.22
N SER A 335 5.82 -15.33 -16.50
CA SER A 335 5.97 -13.93 -16.09
C SER A 335 6.13 -12.94 -17.25
N GLU A 336 6.76 -13.36 -18.34
CA GLU A 336 6.97 -12.52 -19.53
C GLU A 336 5.69 -12.33 -20.36
N THR A 337 4.71 -13.23 -20.21
CA THR A 337 3.47 -13.24 -20.99
C THR A 337 2.22 -12.85 -20.18
N ALA A 338 2.30 -12.88 -18.85
CA ALA A 338 1.17 -12.68 -17.94
C ALA A 338 0.39 -11.38 -18.19
N MET A 339 1.08 -10.25 -18.35
CA MET A 339 0.42 -8.95 -18.57
C MET A 339 -0.33 -8.91 -19.91
N ALA A 340 0.23 -9.49 -20.97
CA ALA A 340 -0.46 -9.56 -22.26
C ALA A 340 -1.73 -10.43 -22.16
N GLU A 341 -1.66 -11.51 -21.40
CA GLU A 341 -2.78 -12.41 -21.16
C GLU A 341 -3.88 -11.78 -20.29
N ILE A 342 -3.54 -11.10 -19.18
CA ILE A 342 -4.52 -10.37 -18.36
C ILE A 342 -5.27 -9.34 -19.21
N LYS A 343 -4.55 -8.59 -20.05
CA LYS A 343 -5.14 -7.63 -20.99
C LYS A 343 -6.11 -8.33 -21.96
N LEU A 344 -5.71 -9.47 -22.51
CA LEU A 344 -6.54 -10.24 -23.43
C LEU A 344 -7.83 -10.71 -22.75
N LEU A 345 -7.72 -11.35 -21.57
CA LEU A 345 -8.85 -11.85 -20.80
C LEU A 345 -9.80 -10.72 -20.39
N THR A 346 -9.25 -9.60 -19.92
CA THR A 346 -10.04 -8.39 -19.60
C THR A 346 -10.80 -7.90 -20.83
N ASN A 347 -10.13 -7.78 -21.97
CA ASN A 347 -10.75 -7.30 -23.21
C ASN A 347 -11.86 -8.24 -23.72
N THR A 348 -11.71 -9.55 -23.53
CA THR A 348 -12.74 -10.53 -23.85
C THR A 348 -13.99 -10.28 -23.01
N VAL A 349 -13.87 -10.24 -21.68
CA VAL A 349 -15.02 -10.00 -20.79
C VAL A 349 -15.67 -8.65 -21.07
N LEU A 350 -14.88 -7.58 -21.24
CA LEU A 350 -15.41 -6.26 -21.55
C LEU A 350 -16.16 -6.20 -22.91
N ARG A 351 -15.80 -7.03 -23.89
CA ARG A 351 -16.56 -7.13 -25.16
C ARG A 351 -17.85 -7.91 -24.98
N ASP A 352 -17.80 -9.02 -24.23
CA ASP A 352 -18.97 -9.85 -23.95
C ASP A 352 -20.07 -9.05 -23.22
N HIS A 353 -19.67 -8.12 -22.36
CA HIS A 353 -20.54 -7.18 -21.65
C HIS A 353 -20.80 -5.85 -22.40
N GLY A 354 -20.36 -5.73 -23.65
CA GLY A 354 -20.63 -4.55 -24.49
C GLY A 354 -19.96 -3.24 -24.04
N LEU A 355 -18.93 -3.32 -23.19
CA LEU A 355 -18.14 -2.18 -22.71
C LEU A 355 -17.03 -1.78 -23.70
N LEU A 356 -16.51 -2.73 -24.48
CA LEU A 356 -15.56 -2.48 -25.57
C LEU A 356 -16.19 -2.71 -26.96
N GLY A 357 -15.90 -1.80 -27.88
CA GLY A 357 -16.42 -1.81 -29.25
C GLY A 357 -17.43 -0.69 -29.55
N LEU A 358 -17.74 -0.53 -30.84
CA LEU A 358 -18.85 0.30 -31.32
C LEU A 358 -20.14 -0.49 -31.08
N ARG A 359 -21.09 0.06 -30.33
CA ARG A 359 -22.46 -0.47 -30.39
C ARG A 359 -22.95 -0.30 -31.82
N ARG A 360 -23.57 -1.36 -32.36
CA ARG A 360 -24.45 -1.27 -33.52
C ARG A 360 -25.64 -0.36 -33.20
#